data_AF-A0A6C0HE24-F1
#
_entry.id   AF-A0A6C0HE24-F1
#
_cell.length_a   1.000
_cell.length_b   1.000
_cell.length_c   1.000
_cell.angle_alpha   90.00
_cell.angle_beta   90.00
_cell.angle_gamma   90.00
#
_symmetry.space_group_name_H-M   'P 1'
#
loop_
_entity.id
_entity.type
_entity.pdbx_description
1 polymer ?
#
loop_
_entity_poly.entity_id
_entity_poly.type
_entity_poly.pdbx_seq_one_letter_code
_entity_poly.pdbx_strand_id
1 'polypeptide(L)'
;MSISVIRYSEKAIAVFGNTKPYYGNLNQLGGGKWAEHITNKDTGAKGGWIFYNAKEKELKDLVDKINKKQVDPIGKDDVVQEEEKKTLTKSNESKSLIKTKSNDFEFTKEMYLAMKSEIERLTNDVAVLMSYIEKKPDLTTPVKKNITVKVPQAPLKKPVQKREESPGEEESEEESEEDEEQARMPKKSFLF
;
A
#
# COMPACT_ATOMS: atom_id res chain seq x y z
N MET A 1 -10.76 2.54 -3.96
CA MET A 1 -9.63 1.65 -3.61
C MET A 1 -9.89 0.31 -4.27
N SER A 2 -9.00 -0.13 -5.17
CA SER A 2 -9.11 -1.39 -5.91
C SER A 2 -8.34 -2.52 -5.23
N ILE A 3 -8.68 -3.76 -5.58
CA ILE A 3 -7.95 -4.97 -5.17
C ILE A 3 -7.09 -5.43 -6.35
N SER A 4 -5.84 -5.82 -6.07
CA SER A 4 -4.90 -6.31 -7.08
C SER A 4 -4.37 -7.69 -6.73
N VAL A 5 -4.19 -8.52 -7.76
CA VAL A 5 -3.56 -9.85 -7.65
C VAL A 5 -2.15 -9.76 -8.23
N ILE A 6 -1.17 -10.26 -7.49
CA ILE A 6 0.24 -10.24 -7.86
C ILE A 6 0.83 -11.63 -7.69
N ARG A 7 1.75 -12.00 -8.58
CA ARG A 7 2.49 -13.25 -8.43
C ARG A 7 3.50 -13.11 -7.28
N TYR A 8 3.29 -13.85 -6.20
CA TYR A 8 4.15 -13.80 -5.02
C TYR A 8 5.33 -14.76 -5.15
N SER A 9 5.05 -15.99 -5.57
CA SER A 9 6.05 -17.02 -5.87
C SER A 9 5.58 -17.87 -7.06
N GLU A 10 6.36 -18.86 -7.47
CA GLU A 10 5.96 -19.77 -8.55
C GLU A 10 4.70 -20.57 -8.20
N LYS A 11 4.50 -20.85 -6.92
CA LYS A 11 3.42 -21.69 -6.40
C LYS A 11 2.31 -20.89 -5.73
N ALA A 12 2.48 -19.59 -5.53
CA ALA A 12 1.54 -18.77 -4.80
C ALA A 12 1.35 -17.38 -5.40
N ILE A 13 0.15 -16.87 -5.24
CA ILE A 13 -0.28 -15.53 -5.66
C ILE A 13 -0.75 -14.78 -4.42
N ALA A 14 -0.48 -13.47 -4.40
CA ALA A 14 -0.88 -12.59 -3.31
C ALA A 14 -1.94 -11.59 -3.78
N VAL A 15 -2.85 -11.25 -2.88
CA VAL A 15 -3.90 -10.25 -3.10
C VAL A 15 -3.70 -9.10 -2.13
N PHE A 16 -3.60 -7.89 -2.67
CA PHE A 16 -3.39 -6.66 -1.92
C PHE A 16 -4.52 -5.66 -2.17
N GLY A 17 -4.66 -4.69 -1.27
CA GLY A 17 -5.65 -3.62 -1.34
C GLY A 17 -6.72 -3.72 -0.27
N ASN A 18 -7.91 -3.18 -0.54
CA ASN A 18 -9.01 -3.15 0.42
C ASN A 18 -9.75 -4.49 0.50
N THR A 19 -9.10 -5.50 1.08
CA THR A 19 -9.61 -6.88 1.21
C THR A 19 -10.40 -7.13 2.50
N LYS A 20 -10.35 -6.19 3.47
CA LYS A 20 -11.08 -6.29 4.75
C LYS A 20 -12.58 -6.58 4.61
N PRO A 21 -13.34 -5.85 3.78
CA PRO A 21 -14.79 -6.08 3.66
C PRO A 21 -15.13 -7.38 2.90
N TYR A 22 -14.17 -7.97 2.18
CA TYR A 22 -14.35 -9.21 1.42
C TYR A 22 -13.67 -10.41 2.08
N TYR A 23 -13.43 -10.31 3.39
CA TYR A 23 -12.74 -11.36 4.15
C TYR A 23 -13.46 -12.70 3.99
N GLY A 24 -14.78 -12.73 4.15
CA GLY A 24 -15.58 -13.94 4.02
C GLY A 24 -15.53 -14.54 2.62
N ASN A 25 -15.60 -13.70 1.57
CA ASN A 25 -15.50 -14.17 0.19
C ASN A 25 -14.14 -14.81 -0.10
N LEU A 26 -13.05 -14.17 0.36
CA LEU A 26 -11.69 -14.67 0.22
C LEU A 26 -11.45 -15.94 1.04
N ASN A 27 -12.08 -16.04 2.22
CA ASN A 27 -12.00 -17.21 3.08
C ASN A 27 -12.80 -18.39 2.51
N GLN A 28 -13.97 -18.14 1.90
CA GLN A 28 -14.84 -19.15 1.29
C GLN A 28 -14.21 -19.80 0.07
N LEU A 29 -13.40 -19.06 -0.70
CA LEU A 29 -12.56 -19.65 -1.74
C LEU A 29 -11.63 -20.73 -1.15
N GLY A 30 -11.26 -20.62 0.12
CA GLY A 30 -10.45 -21.57 0.88
C GLY A 30 -8.96 -21.53 0.49
N GLY A 31 -8.09 -22.03 1.37
CA GLY A 31 -6.65 -22.15 1.08
C GLY A 31 -5.90 -20.82 0.93
N GLY A 32 -6.56 -19.70 1.24
CA GLY A 32 -5.94 -18.39 1.39
C GLY A 32 -5.54 -18.14 2.84
N LYS A 33 -4.36 -17.57 3.08
CA LYS A 33 -3.94 -17.12 4.41
C LYS A 33 -3.54 -15.66 4.37
N TRP A 34 -4.04 -14.87 5.32
CA TRP A 34 -3.56 -13.51 5.53
C TRP A 34 -2.13 -13.54 6.07
N ALA A 35 -1.24 -12.79 5.43
CA ALA A 35 0.14 -12.62 5.82
C ALA A 35 0.45 -11.12 5.96
N GLU A 36 0.85 -10.69 7.15
CA GLU A 36 1.16 -9.28 7.43
C GLU A 36 2.56 -8.88 6.96
N HIS A 37 3.48 -9.85 6.87
CA HIS A 37 4.87 -9.63 6.52
C HIS A 37 5.11 -9.42 5.02
N ILE A 38 4.12 -9.69 4.17
CA ILE A 38 4.28 -9.49 2.72
C ILE A 38 4.08 -8.02 2.37
N THR A 39 4.97 -7.53 1.51
CA THR A 39 4.92 -6.16 0.98
C THR A 39 4.88 -6.24 -0.53
N ASN A 40 3.94 -5.53 -1.13
CA ASN A 40 3.85 -5.35 -2.57
C ASN A 40 5.01 -4.43 -3.02
N LYS A 41 5.87 -4.94 -3.90
CA LYS A 41 7.04 -4.19 -4.40
C LYS A 41 6.65 -2.99 -5.27
N ASP A 42 5.51 -3.06 -5.96
CA ASP A 42 5.08 -2.04 -6.91
C ASP A 42 4.38 -0.87 -6.21
N THR A 43 3.57 -1.16 -5.20
CA THR A 43 2.73 -0.15 -4.51
C THR A 43 3.20 0.17 -3.08
N GLY A 44 4.12 -0.61 -2.52
CA GLY A 44 4.51 -0.52 -1.11
C GLY A 44 3.43 -0.98 -0.12
N ALA A 45 2.30 -1.49 -0.60
CA ALA A 45 1.22 -1.96 0.27
C ALA A 45 1.68 -3.14 1.13
N LYS A 46 1.45 -3.04 2.45
CA LYS A 46 1.78 -4.08 3.42
C LYS A 46 0.56 -4.92 3.76
N GLY A 47 0.80 -6.21 3.98
CA GLY A 47 -0.23 -7.17 4.35
C GLY A 47 -1.11 -7.56 3.16
N GLY A 48 -1.28 -8.87 2.97
CA GLY A 48 -2.08 -9.39 1.88
C GLY A 48 -2.51 -10.83 2.11
N TRP A 49 -3.40 -11.30 1.26
CA TRP A 49 -3.80 -12.71 1.24
C TRP A 49 -2.92 -13.51 0.30
N ILE A 50 -2.39 -14.64 0.75
CA ILE A 50 -1.61 -15.56 -0.08
C ILE A 50 -2.47 -16.78 -0.38
N PHE A 51 -2.62 -17.09 -1.67
CA PHE A 51 -3.30 -18.27 -2.18
C PHE A 51 -2.34 -19.13 -3.00
N TYR A 52 -2.62 -20.43 -3.09
CA TYR A 52 -1.94 -21.31 -4.04
C TYR A 52 -2.30 -20.95 -5.49
N ASN A 53 -1.35 -21.14 -6.39
CA ASN A 53 -1.51 -20.84 -7.81
C ASN A 53 -2.66 -21.61 -8.47
N ALA A 54 -3.02 -22.78 -7.93
CA ALA A 54 -4.18 -23.56 -8.40
C ALA A 54 -5.51 -22.76 -8.35
N LYS A 55 -5.62 -21.75 -7.47
CA LYS A 55 -6.83 -20.91 -7.32
C LYS A 55 -6.76 -19.61 -8.11
N GLU A 56 -5.75 -19.43 -8.97
CA GLU A 56 -5.54 -18.18 -9.71
C GLU A 56 -6.76 -17.77 -10.53
N LYS A 57 -7.40 -18.72 -11.23
CA LYS A 57 -8.56 -18.43 -12.08
C LYS A 57 -9.75 -17.94 -11.26
N GLU A 58 -10.06 -18.63 -10.17
CA GLU A 58 -11.16 -18.28 -9.26
C GLU A 58 -10.91 -16.95 -8.56
N LEU A 59 -9.66 -16.70 -8.15
CA LEU A 59 -9.26 -15.48 -7.47
C LEU A 59 -9.30 -14.28 -8.40
N LYS A 60 -8.87 -14.42 -9.65
CA LYS A 60 -8.96 -13.37 -10.67
C LYS A 60 -10.40 -13.00 -10.95
N ASP A 61 -11.28 -13.99 -11.15
CA ASP A 61 -12.70 -13.74 -11.37
C ASP A 61 -13.36 -13.05 -10.15
N LEU A 62 -13.05 -13.50 -8.92
CA LEU A 62 -13.54 -12.85 -7.71
C LEU A 62 -13.06 -11.39 -7.63
N VAL A 63 -11.77 -11.14 -7.85
CA VAL A 63 -11.20 -9.78 -7.79
C VAL A 63 -11.79 -8.89 -8.87
N ASP A 64 -12.02 -9.39 -10.07
CA ASP A 64 -12.67 -8.64 -11.15
C ASP A 64 -14.11 -8.27 -10.78
N LYS A 65 -14.87 -9.20 -10.20
CA LYS A 65 -16.23 -8.93 -9.72
C LYS A 65 -16.24 -7.90 -8.57
N ILE A 66 -15.30 -8.00 -7.64
CA ILE A 66 -15.13 -7.03 -6.55
C ILE A 66 -14.80 -5.63 -7.10
N ASN A 67 -13.86 -5.55 -8.05
CA ASN A 67 -13.47 -4.27 -8.67
C ASN A 67 -14.64 -3.67 -9.47
N LYS A 68 -15.53 -4.50 -10.03
CA LYS A 68 -16.79 -4.08 -10.66
C LYS A 68 -17.94 -3.83 -9.67
N LYS A 69 -17.71 -3.96 -8.35
CA LYS A 69 -18.71 -3.84 -7.28
C LYS A 69 -19.91 -4.78 -7.43
N GLN A 70 -19.70 -5.98 -7.97
CA GLN A 70 -20.73 -7.00 -8.21
C GLN A 70 -20.80 -8.07 -7.10
N VAL A 71 -20.03 -7.89 -6.02
CA VAL A 71 -19.97 -8.84 -4.90
C VAL A 71 -20.29 -8.07 -3.63
N ASP A 72 -21.28 -8.55 -2.90
CA ASP A 72 -21.56 -8.01 -1.57
C ASP A 72 -20.44 -8.38 -0.60
N PRO A 73 -19.97 -7.43 0.23
CA PRO A 73 -18.90 -7.67 1.18
C PRO A 73 -19.38 -8.62 2.28
N ILE A 74 -18.75 -9.80 2.38
CA ILE A 74 -18.95 -10.70 3.52
C ILE A 74 -17.86 -10.36 4.55
N GLY A 75 -18.27 -9.68 5.62
CA GLY A 75 -17.37 -9.31 6.71
C GLY A 75 -16.93 -10.54 7.52
N LYS A 76 -15.96 -10.35 8.42
CA LYS A 76 -15.55 -11.39 9.37
C LYS A 76 -16.71 -11.84 10.27
N ASP A 77 -17.62 -10.91 10.55
CA ASP A 77 -18.72 -11.10 11.51
C ASP A 77 -19.92 -11.84 10.87
N ASP A 78 -19.99 -11.92 9.54
CA ASP A 78 -21.06 -12.58 8.79
C ASP A 78 -20.75 -14.04 8.40
N VAL A 79 -19.53 -14.53 8.69
CA VAL A 79 -19.13 -15.91 8.41
C VAL A 79 -19.71 -16.84 9.48
N VAL A 80 -21.01 -17.14 9.36
CA VAL A 80 -21.65 -18.23 10.10
C VAL A 80 -21.13 -19.55 9.53
N GLN A 81 -20.58 -20.40 10.39
CA GLN A 81 -20.03 -21.70 10.04
C GLN A 81 -21.12 -22.63 9.51
N GLU A 82 -21.25 -22.75 8.18
CA GLU A 82 -21.89 -23.91 7.54
C GLU A 82 -20.83 -24.98 7.30
N GLU A 83 -20.33 -25.58 8.38
CA GLU A 83 -19.78 -26.93 8.31
C GLU A 83 -20.92 -27.90 8.64
N GLU A 84 -21.50 -28.55 7.63
CA GLU A 84 -21.81 -29.99 7.66
C GLU A 84 -22.55 -30.48 6.41
N LYS A 85 -22.07 -31.65 5.92
CA LYS A 85 -22.71 -32.62 5.01
C LYS A 85 -22.49 -32.44 3.50
N LYS A 86 -21.28 -32.86 3.13
CA LYS A 86 -20.98 -33.50 1.83
C LYS A 86 -21.73 -34.85 1.75
N THR A 87 -22.90 -34.88 1.12
CA THR A 87 -23.42 -36.11 0.50
C THR A 87 -23.67 -35.89 -0.99
N LEU A 88 -23.06 -36.79 -1.74
CA LEU A 88 -23.07 -36.94 -3.18
C LEU A 88 -24.48 -37.29 -3.67
N THR A 89 -25.12 -36.45 -4.47
CA THR A 89 -26.14 -36.90 -5.44
C THR A 89 -26.09 -36.04 -6.70
N LYS A 90 -25.80 -36.69 -7.84
CA LYS A 90 -26.16 -36.18 -9.17
C LYS A 90 -27.68 -36.19 -9.27
N SER A 91 -28.30 -35.08 -9.64
CA SER A 91 -29.25 -34.99 -10.78
C SER A 91 -30.00 -33.66 -10.77
N ASN A 92 -30.13 -33.11 -11.97
CA ASN A 92 -31.31 -32.41 -12.50
C ASN A 92 -31.69 -31.05 -11.91
N GLU A 93 -31.46 -30.05 -12.77
CA GLU A 93 -32.50 -29.12 -13.24
C GLU A 93 -33.56 -28.75 -12.22
N SER A 94 -33.35 -27.62 -11.55
CA SER A 94 -34.44 -26.83 -11.01
C SER A 94 -34.04 -25.38 -11.06
N LYS A 95 -34.78 -24.64 -11.87
CA LYS A 95 -34.92 -23.18 -11.84
C LYS A 95 -35.17 -22.77 -10.38
N SER A 96 -34.14 -22.43 -9.62
CA SER A 96 -34.31 -21.73 -8.37
C SER A 96 -34.36 -20.24 -8.69
N LEU A 97 -35.60 -19.76 -8.61
CA LEU A 97 -36.01 -18.39 -8.65
C LEU A 97 -35.21 -17.61 -7.58
N ILE A 98 -34.07 -17.01 -7.95
CA ILE A 98 -33.42 -16.01 -7.12
C ILE A 98 -34.27 -14.73 -7.26
N LYS A 99 -35.34 -14.66 -6.47
CA LYS A 99 -36.02 -13.40 -6.13
C LYS A 99 -35.12 -12.66 -5.15
N THR A 100 -33.99 -12.14 -5.62
CA THR A 100 -33.45 -10.94 -5.01
C THR A 100 -34.40 -9.81 -5.44
N LYS A 101 -34.80 -8.96 -4.50
CA LYS A 101 -35.47 -7.69 -4.82
C LYS A 101 -34.46 -6.83 -5.57
N SER A 102 -34.25 -7.13 -6.85
CA SER A 102 -33.71 -6.21 -7.82
C SER A 102 -34.75 -5.10 -7.89
N ASN A 103 -34.44 -3.93 -7.31
CA ASN A 103 -34.94 -2.73 -7.96
C ASN A 103 -34.33 -2.78 -9.34
N ASP A 104 -35.10 -3.27 -10.32
CA ASP A 104 -34.73 -3.29 -11.72
C ASP A 104 -34.50 -1.85 -12.13
N PHE A 105 -33.25 -1.42 -11.96
CA PHE A 105 -32.78 -0.14 -12.43
C PHE A 105 -32.69 -0.27 -13.94
N GLU A 106 -33.80 0.02 -14.60
CA GLU A 106 -33.86 0.05 -16.04
C GLU A 106 -32.95 1.18 -16.52
N PHE A 107 -31.85 0.78 -17.15
CA PHE A 107 -30.91 1.71 -17.76
C PHE A 107 -31.61 2.39 -18.94
N THR A 108 -32.16 3.58 -18.69
CA THR A 108 -32.96 4.29 -19.69
C THR A 108 -32.08 4.83 -20.81
N LYS A 109 -32.67 4.91 -22.01
CA LYS A 109 -32.01 5.50 -23.19
C LYS A 109 -31.56 6.94 -22.94
N GLU A 110 -32.32 7.71 -22.16
CA GLU A 110 -31.98 9.09 -21.82
C GLU A 110 -30.72 9.17 -20.97
N MET A 111 -30.59 8.26 -20.00
CA MET A 111 -29.40 8.19 -19.16
C MET A 111 -28.15 7.77 -19.94
N TYR A 112 -28.30 6.85 -20.91
CA TYR A 112 -27.22 6.54 -21.85
C TYR A 112 -26.77 7.76 -22.64
N LEU A 113 -27.73 8.53 -23.18
CA LEU A 113 -27.45 9.73 -23.97
C LEU A 113 -26.79 10.83 -23.12
N ALA A 114 -27.26 11.04 -21.88
CA ALA A 114 -26.66 11.98 -20.94
C ALA A 114 -25.21 11.58 -20.61
N MET A 115 -24.97 10.30 -20.32
CA MET A 115 -23.63 9.79 -20.04
C MET A 115 -22.71 9.92 -21.26
N LYS A 116 -23.22 9.63 -22.46
CA LYS A 116 -22.46 9.79 -23.71
C LYS A 116 -22.06 11.26 -23.94
N SER A 117 -22.99 12.19 -23.73
CA SER A 117 -22.73 13.62 -23.84
C SER A 117 -21.68 14.10 -22.84
N GLU A 118 -21.71 13.59 -21.60
CA GLU A 118 -20.73 13.97 -20.59
C GLU A 118 -19.33 13.43 -20.91
N ILE A 119 -19.24 12.20 -21.44
CA ILE A 119 -17.97 11.64 -21.93
C ILE A 119 -17.37 12.51 -23.04
N GLU A 120 -18.20 12.97 -23.98
CA GLU A 120 -17.77 13.84 -25.07
C GLU A 120 -17.28 15.21 -24.57
N ARG A 121 -18.02 15.81 -23.62
CA ARG A 121 -17.61 17.05 -22.95
C ARG A 121 -16.25 16.91 -22.26
N LEU A 122 -16.08 15.86 -21.46
CA LEU A 122 -14.81 15.60 -20.75
C LEU A 122 -13.65 15.34 -21.72
N THR A 123 -13.91 14.67 -22.84
CA THR A 123 -12.90 14.43 -23.88
C THR A 123 -12.41 15.75 -24.47
N ASN A 124 -13.33 16.68 -24.74
CA ASN A 124 -12.99 18.02 -25.23
C ASN A 124 -12.22 18.84 -24.19
N ASP A 125 -12.63 18.82 -22.92
CA ASP A 125 -11.92 19.51 -21.84
C ASP A 125 -10.47 19.02 -21.71
N VAL A 126 -10.27 17.70 -21.78
CA VAL A 126 -8.93 17.10 -21.77
C VAL A 126 -8.11 17.56 -22.98
N ALA A 127 -8.68 17.57 -24.19
CA ALA A 127 -7.98 18.03 -25.39
C ALA A 127 -7.53 19.50 -25.28
N VAL A 128 -8.40 20.36 -24.73
CA VAL A 128 -8.07 21.76 -24.46
C VAL A 128 -6.92 21.88 -23.47
N LEU A 129 -6.95 21.15 -22.35
CA LEU A 129 -5.88 21.13 -21.36
C LEU A 129 -4.55 20.63 -21.94
N MET A 130 -4.58 19.61 -22.78
CA MET A 130 -3.38 19.11 -23.48
C MET A 130 -2.76 20.22 -24.35
N SER A 131 -3.58 20.99 -25.07
CA SER A 131 -3.08 22.12 -25.86
C SER A 131 -2.43 23.24 -25.01
N TYR A 132 -2.88 23.45 -23.77
CA TYR A 132 -2.27 24.40 -22.84
C TYR A 132 -0.94 23.90 -22.28
N ILE A 133 -0.79 22.59 -22.11
CA ILE A 133 0.46 21.97 -21.66
C ILE A 133 1.51 22.09 -22.77
N GLU A 134 1.14 21.80 -24.02
CA GLU A 134 2.04 21.90 -25.18
C GLU A 134 2.47 23.33 -25.49
N LYS A 135 1.66 24.34 -25.13
CA LYS A 135 1.97 25.77 -25.33
C LYS A 135 2.84 26.41 -24.24
N LYS A 136 3.26 25.69 -23.20
CA LYS A 136 4.17 26.26 -22.19
C LYS A 136 5.58 26.45 -22.80
N PRO A 137 6.16 27.66 -22.75
CA PRO A 137 7.55 27.86 -23.18
C PRO A 137 8.49 27.09 -22.25
N ASP A 138 9.42 26.39 -22.86
CA ASP A 138 10.43 25.56 -22.23
C ASP A 138 11.32 26.39 -21.29
N LEU A 139 11.17 26.21 -19.97
CA LEU A 139 11.95 26.90 -18.94
C LEU A 139 13.32 26.24 -18.71
N THR A 140 13.76 25.34 -19.59
CA THR A 140 15.01 24.56 -19.39
C THR A 140 16.27 25.19 -20.00
N THR A 141 16.24 26.40 -20.57
CA THR A 141 17.50 27.05 -20.97
C THR A 141 18.23 27.62 -19.75
N PRO A 142 19.45 27.16 -19.42
CA PRO A 142 20.24 27.78 -18.35
C PRO A 142 20.63 29.19 -18.78
N VAL A 143 20.06 30.20 -18.12
CA VAL A 143 20.52 31.59 -18.22
C VAL A 143 21.96 31.65 -17.72
N LYS A 144 22.92 31.69 -18.64
CA LYS A 144 24.32 32.02 -18.32
C LYS A 144 24.37 33.46 -17.79
N LYS A 145 24.32 33.60 -16.46
CA LYS A 145 24.59 34.87 -15.78
C LYS A 145 26.10 35.13 -15.84
N ASN A 146 26.58 35.83 -16.87
CA ASN A 146 27.91 36.44 -16.85
C ASN A 146 27.88 37.64 -15.89
N ILE A 147 28.07 37.38 -14.60
CA ILE A 147 28.29 38.42 -13.60
C ILE A 147 29.79 38.72 -13.60
N THR A 148 30.21 39.74 -14.35
CA THR A 148 31.53 40.34 -14.18
C THR A 148 31.53 41.15 -12.88
N VAL A 149 31.96 40.53 -11.78
CA VAL A 149 32.26 41.25 -10.55
C VAL A 149 33.58 42.00 -10.75
N LYS A 150 33.51 43.32 -10.96
CA LYS A 150 34.67 44.19 -10.79
C LYS A 150 34.95 44.28 -9.28
N VAL A 151 35.96 43.56 -8.83
CA VAL A 151 36.51 43.68 -7.47
C VAL A 151 37.29 44.99 -7.39
N PRO A 152 36.92 45.97 -6.54
CA PRO A 152 37.78 47.12 -6.26
C PRO A 152 38.94 46.68 -5.38
N GLN A 153 40.17 46.84 -5.85
CA GLN A 153 41.37 46.66 -5.02
C GLN A 153 41.44 47.78 -3.97
N ALA A 154 41.40 47.41 -2.68
CA ALA A 154 41.73 48.30 -1.58
C ALA A 154 43.25 48.28 -1.30
N PRO A 155 43.87 49.41 -0.93
CA PRO A 155 45.31 49.51 -0.80
C PRO A 155 45.84 48.86 0.50
N LEU A 156 46.99 48.21 0.33
CA LEU A 156 47.84 47.54 1.34
C LEU A 156 48.09 48.41 2.59
N LYS A 157 47.81 47.84 3.78
CA LYS A 157 48.45 48.25 5.04
C LYS A 157 49.32 47.11 5.58
N LYS A 158 50.50 47.54 6.05
CA LYS A 158 51.72 46.80 6.43
C LYS A 158 51.58 45.92 7.70
N PRO A 159 52.54 45.01 7.95
CA PRO A 159 52.42 43.91 8.91
C PRO A 159 52.81 44.33 10.34
N VAL A 160 52.18 43.73 11.34
CA VAL A 160 52.66 43.73 12.73
C VAL A 160 52.72 42.28 13.18
N GLN A 161 53.92 41.88 13.61
CA GLN A 161 54.29 40.55 14.06
C GLN A 161 53.96 40.34 15.55
N LYS A 162 53.81 39.04 15.88
CA LYS A 162 54.16 38.37 17.14
C LYS A 162 53.31 38.64 18.39
N ARG A 163 52.59 37.60 18.81
CA ARG A 163 52.87 36.96 20.11
C ARG A 163 52.48 35.48 20.08
N GLU A 164 53.48 34.66 20.40
CA GLU A 164 53.38 33.25 20.76
C GLU A 164 52.71 33.15 22.14
N GLU A 165 51.81 32.19 22.31
CA GLU A 165 51.69 31.40 23.54
C GLU A 165 50.95 30.09 23.21
N SER A 166 51.48 29.02 23.78
CA SER A 166 51.25 27.60 23.45
C SER A 166 50.36 26.95 24.53
N PRO A 167 50.26 25.60 24.62
CA PRO A 167 49.02 24.85 24.64
C PRO A 167 48.49 24.53 26.05
N GLY A 168 47.18 24.26 26.15
CA GLY A 168 46.55 23.71 27.35
C GLY A 168 45.81 22.43 27.01
N GLU A 169 46.45 21.29 27.32
CA GLU A 169 45.79 20.00 27.55
C GLU A 169 45.01 20.09 28.87
N GLU A 170 43.78 19.58 28.92
CA GLU A 170 43.18 19.14 30.19
C GLU A 170 42.23 17.98 29.89
N GLU A 171 42.68 16.79 30.32
CA GLU A 171 41.91 15.59 30.55
C GLU A 171 40.90 15.84 31.69
N SER A 172 39.75 15.18 31.65
CA SER A 172 39.01 14.83 32.87
C SER A 172 38.29 13.51 32.67
N GLU A 173 38.88 12.50 33.30
CA GLU A 173 38.21 11.31 33.81
C GLU A 173 37.25 11.73 34.93
N GLU A 174 36.05 11.16 34.99
CA GLU A 174 35.35 10.95 36.26
C GLU A 174 34.70 9.55 36.23
N GLU A 175 35.28 8.69 37.07
CA GLU A 175 34.72 7.46 37.60
C GLU A 175 33.58 7.74 38.59
N SER A 176 32.65 6.79 38.69
CA SER A 176 31.95 6.35 39.92
C SER A 176 31.15 5.11 39.48
N GLU A 177 31.44 3.86 39.88
CA GLU A 177 31.62 3.31 41.24
C GLU A 177 30.45 3.74 42.14
N GLU A 178 29.62 2.92 42.78
CA GLU A 178 29.38 1.50 43.01
C GLU A 178 27.98 1.51 43.65
N ASP A 179 27.19 0.44 43.57
CA ASP A 179 26.34 0.04 44.72
C ASP A 179 25.77 -1.37 44.50
N GLU A 180 26.42 -2.29 45.22
CA GLU A 180 25.85 -3.39 46.00
C GLU A 180 24.75 -4.28 45.40
N GLU A 181 25.22 -5.41 44.86
CA GLU A 181 25.13 -6.70 45.55
C GLU A 181 24.05 -6.86 46.65
N GLN A 182 23.06 -7.72 46.42
CA GLN A 182 22.77 -8.76 47.41
C GLN A 182 22.03 -9.98 46.84
N ALA A 183 22.84 -11.04 46.75
CA ALA A 183 22.52 -12.45 46.75
C ALA A 183 21.16 -12.86 47.36
N ARG A 184 20.39 -13.62 46.58
CA ARG A 184 19.56 -14.72 47.10
C ARG A 184 19.64 -15.95 46.21
N MET A 185 20.60 -16.79 46.50
CA MET A 185 20.60 -18.24 46.28
C MET A 185 21.12 -18.87 47.58
N PRO A 186 21.02 -20.19 47.77
CA PRO A 186 19.84 -21.06 47.76
C PRO A 186 19.80 -21.85 49.09
N LYS A 187 18.83 -22.75 49.28
CA LYS A 187 19.05 -24.08 49.91
C LYS A 187 17.75 -24.89 49.97
N LYS A 188 17.84 -26.11 49.43
CA LYS A 188 17.43 -27.43 49.99
C LYS A 188 15.96 -27.53 50.46
N SER A 189 15.19 -28.58 50.20
CA SER A 189 15.49 -30.02 50.04
C SER A 189 14.16 -30.74 49.77
N PHE A 190 14.24 -31.88 49.10
CA PHE A 190 13.41 -33.10 49.22
C PHE A 190 12.18 -33.07 50.14
N LEU A 191 11.06 -33.61 49.65
CA LEU A 191 10.30 -34.71 50.29
C LEU A 191 9.14 -35.20 49.39
N PHE A 192 9.15 -36.52 49.15
CA PHE A 192 8.15 -37.47 48.65
C PHE A 192 7.45 -37.26 47.30
#